data_AF-A0A9E0UTR9-F1
#
_entry.id   AF-A0A9E0UTR9-F1
#
_cell.length_a   1.000
_cell.length_b   1.000
_cell.length_c   1.000
_cell.angle_alpha   90.00
_cell.angle_beta   90.00
_cell.angle_gamma   90.00
#
_symmetry.space_group_name_H-M   'P 1'
#
loop_
_entity.id
_entity.type
_entity.pdbx_description
1 polymer ?
#
loop_
_entity_poly.entity_id
_entity_poly.type
_entity_poly.pdbx_seq_one_letter_code
_entity_poly.pdbx_strand_id
1 'polypeptide(L)' 'MENRLSQIKNRIDLYSKKYNSTFEEFEQKIKKSAKENFEEWDDYMEWNALQKFFQDIEKSFKNS' A
#
# COMPACT_ATOMS: atom_id res chain seq x y z
N MET A 1 -19.20 -6.64 -6.14
CA MET A 1 -18.18 -6.18 -5.17
C MET A 1 -16.76 -6.58 -5.54
N GLU A 2 -16.57 -7.53 -6.47
CA GLU A 2 -15.25 -7.99 -6.97
C GLU A 2 -14.35 -6.87 -7.55
N ASN A 3 -14.94 -5.76 -8.01
CA ASN A 3 -14.19 -4.64 -8.57
C ASN A 3 -13.32 -3.90 -7.52
N ARG A 4 -13.74 -3.79 -6.25
CA ARG A 4 -13.00 -2.98 -5.26
C ARG A 4 -11.67 -3.60 -4.85
N LEU A 5 -11.64 -4.90 -4.59
CA LEU A 5 -10.40 -5.63 -4.28
C LEU A 5 -9.40 -5.56 -5.44
N SER A 6 -9.90 -5.74 -6.67
CA SER A 6 -9.07 -5.65 -7.87
C SER A 6 -8.47 -4.25 -8.05
N GLN A 7 -9.25 -3.19 -7.80
CA GLN A 7 -8.77 -1.79 -7.85
C GLN A 7 -7.70 -1.51 -6.78
N ILE A 8 -7.90 -1.99 -5.55
CA ILE A 8 -6.94 -1.81 -4.46
C ILE A 8 -5.64 -2.55 -4.76
N LYS A 9 -5.74 -3.82 -5.20
CA LYS A 9 -4.57 -4.62 -5.57
C LYS A 9 -3.80 -3.98 -6.73
N ASN A 10 -4.50 -3.44 -7.72
CA ASN A 10 -3.89 -2.72 -8.84
C ASN A 10 -3.17 -1.44 -8.37
N ARG A 11 -3.76 -0.67 -7.44
CA ARG A 11 -3.07 0.49 -6.84
C ARG A 11 -1.82 0.08 -6.07
N ILE A 12 -1.88 -0.98 -5.26
CA ILE A 12 -0.72 -1.53 -4.55
C ILE A 12 0.38 -1.93 -5.56
N ASP A 13 0.03 -2.57 -6.67
CA ASP A 13 0.98 -2.94 -7.73
C ASP A 13 1.56 -1.73 -8.46
N LEU A 14 0.76 -0.69 -8.69
CA LEU A 14 1.22 0.59 -9.25
C LEU A 14 2.25 1.25 -8.36
N TYR A 15 2.04 1.27 -7.03
CA TYR A 15 3.02 1.80 -6.09
C TYR A 15 4.30 0.96 -6.07
N SER A 16 4.16 -0.38 -6.05
CA SER A 16 5.32 -1.26 -6.13
C SER A 16 6.13 -1.06 -7.40
N LYS A 17 5.48 -0.82 -8.54
CA LYS A 17 6.14 -0.48 -9.80
C LYS A 17 6.76 0.93 -9.80
N LYS A 18 6.06 1.94 -9.25
CA LYS A 18 6.52 3.33 -9.13
C LYS A 18 7.82 3.42 -8.35
N TYR A 19 7.90 2.71 -7.21
CA TYR A 19 9.09 2.69 -6.35
C TYR A 19 10.06 1.55 -6.65
N ASN A 20 9.67 0.62 -7.54
CA ASN A 20 10.40 -0.62 -7.83
C ASN A 20 10.85 -1.35 -6.56
N SER A 21 9.98 -1.34 -5.55
CA SER A 21 10.24 -1.84 -4.20
C SER A 21 8.97 -2.46 -3.63
N THR A 22 9.12 -3.31 -2.63
CA THR A 22 7.99 -3.79 -1.84
C THR A 22 7.51 -2.73 -0.85
N PHE A 23 6.28 -2.87 -0.34
CA PHE A 23 5.74 -1.97 0.68
C PHE A 23 6.64 -1.92 1.92
N GLU A 24 7.18 -3.05 2.36
CA GLU A 24 8.10 -3.11 3.49
C GLU A 24 9.42 -2.38 3.22
N GLU A 25 9.99 -2.54 2.03
CA GLU A 25 11.22 -1.82 1.64
C GLU A 25 10.97 -0.31 1.56
N PHE A 26 9.83 0.09 1.01
CA PHE A 26 9.44 1.49 0.95
C PHE A 26 9.20 2.05 2.36
N GLU A 27 8.49 1.33 3.23
CA GLU A 27 8.32 1.73 4.63
C GLU A 27 9.66 1.89 5.35
N GLN A 28 10.58 0.94 5.19
CA GLN A 28 11.92 1.06 5.76
C GLN A 28 12.68 2.24 5.19
N LYS A 29 12.56 2.51 3.89
CA LYS A 29 13.18 3.68 3.25
C LYS A 29 12.63 4.97 3.86
N ILE A 30 11.31 5.12 3.99
CA ILE A 30 10.68 6.30 4.61
C ILE A 30 11.15 6.48 6.05
N LYS A 31 11.13 5.41 6.86
CA LYS A 31 11.54 5.44 8.28
C LYS A 31 13.04 5.70 8.48
N LYS A 32 13.89 5.21 7.56
CA LYS A 32 15.34 5.40 7.59
C LYS A 32 15.80 6.67 6.88
N SER A 33 14.93 7.29 6.07
CA SER A 33 15.29 8.50 5.34
C SER A 33 15.51 9.64 6.33
N ALA A 34 16.71 10.19 6.33
CA ALA A 34 17.01 11.40 7.10
C ALA A 34 16.32 12.65 6.50
N LYS A 35 15.80 12.54 5.27
CA LYS A 35 15.09 13.61 4.57
C LYS A 35 13.61 13.26 4.52
N GLU A 36 12.81 14.04 5.25
CA GLU A 36 11.36 13.98 5.19
C GLU A 36 10.91 14.51 3.82
N ASN A 37 10.43 13.60 2.97
CA ASN A 37 9.86 13.94 1.69
C ASN A 37 8.35 13.78 1.78
N PHE A 38 7.63 14.89 1.84
CA PHE A 38 6.17 14.90 2.02
C PHE A 38 5.45 14.10 0.93
N GLU A 39 5.95 14.12 -0.30
CA GLU A 39 5.39 13.31 -1.40
C GLU A 39 5.53 11.81 -1.12
N GLU A 40 6.73 11.35 -0.73
CA GLU A 40 6.94 9.94 -0.41
C GLU A 40 6.16 9.50 0.84
N TRP A 41 5.96 10.40 1.81
CA TRP A 41 5.10 10.15 2.97
C TRP A 41 3.62 10.08 2.61
N ASP A 42 3.13 10.92 1.70
CA ASP A 42 1.74 10.88 1.21
C ASP A 42 1.48 9.58 0.44
N ASP A 43 2.39 9.23 -0.48
CA ASP A 43 2.39 7.95 -1.20
C ASP A 43 2.43 6.74 -0.23
N TYR A 44 3.24 6.81 0.83
CA TYR A 44 3.30 5.77 1.87
C TYR A 44 1.98 5.64 2.64
N MET A 45 1.39 6.75 3.04
CA MET A 45 0.13 6.77 3.79
C MET A 45 -1.00 6.18 2.94
N GLU A 46 -1.07 6.53 1.65
CA GLU A 46 -2.07 5.95 0.74
C GLU A 46 -1.83 4.44 0.53
N TRP A 47 -0.59 4.02 0.30
CA TRP A 47 -0.23 2.62 0.12
C TRP A 47 -0.52 1.76 1.37
N ASN A 48 -0.21 2.27 2.56
CA ASN A 48 -0.51 1.62 3.84
C ASN A 48 -2.02 1.50 4.07
N ALA A 49 -2.80 2.54 3.76
CA ALA A 49 -4.25 2.50 3.86
C ALA A 49 -4.84 1.44 2.91
N LEU A 50 -4.35 1.37 1.67
CA LEU A 50 -4.74 0.36 0.69
C LEU A 50 -4.43 -1.06 1.15
N GLN A 51 -3.25 -1.30 1.72
CA GLN A 51 -2.86 -2.59 2.32
C GLN A 51 -3.83 -3.02 3.43
N LYS A 52 -4.12 -2.13 4.38
CA LYS A 52 -5.06 -2.42 5.47
C LYS A 52 -6.47 -2.71 4.96
N PHE A 53 -6.94 -1.91 3.99
CA PHE A 53 -8.27 -2.10 3.42
C PHE A 53 -8.37 -3.43 2.65
N PHE A 54 -7.29 -3.83 1.95
CA PHE A 54 -7.21 -5.13 1.30
C PHE A 54 -7.29 -6.27 2.32
N GLN A 55 -6.51 -6.21 3.40
CA GLN A 55 -6.53 -7.23 4.46
C GLN A 55 -7.88 -7.32 5.18
N ASP A 56 -8.51 -6.17 5.45
CA ASP A 56 -9.81 -6.12 6.12
C ASP A 56 -10.90 -6.77 5.26
N ILE A 57 -10.95 -6.42 3.97
CA ILE A 57 -11.89 -7.05 3.03
C ILE A 57 -11.57 -8.54 2.90
N GLU A 58 -10.31 -8.92 2.70
CA GLU A 58 -9.93 -10.34 2.55
C GLU A 58 -10.35 -11.16 3.78
N LYS A 59 -10.13 -10.62 4.98
CA LYS A 59 -10.51 -11.27 6.23
C LYS A 59 -12.03 -11.39 6.40
N SER A 60 -12.77 -10.35 6.00
CA SER A 60 -14.24 -10.37 5.98
C SER A 60 -14.77 -11.43 5.00
N PHE A 61 -14.12 -11.61 3.85
CA PHE A 61 -14.45 -12.67 2.88
C PHE A 61 -14.10 -14.08 3.34
N LYS A 62 -13.03 -14.27 4.10
CA LYS A 62 -12.55 -15.60 4.53
C LYS A 62 -13.29 -16.18 5.73
N ASN A 63 -14.07 -15.37 6.45
CA ASN A 63 -14.80 -15.77 7.65
C ASN A 63 -16.33 -15.87 7.41
N SER A 64 -16.77 -16.04 6.15
CA SER A 64 -18.18 -16.12 5.78
C SER A 64 -18.55 -17.43 5.10
#